data_AF-A0A0F8XU82-F1
#
_entry.id   AF-A0A0F8XU82-F1
#
_cell.length_a   1.000
_cell.length_b   1.000
_cell.length_c   1.000
_cell.angle_alpha   90.00
_cell.angle_beta   90.00
_cell.angle_gamma   90.00
#
_symmetry.space_group_name_H-M   'P 1'
#
loop_
_entity.id
_entity.type
_entity.pdbx_description
1 polymer ?
#
loop_
_entity_poly.entity_id
_entity_poly.type
_entity_poly.pdbx_seq_one_letter_code
_entity_poly.pdbx_strand_id
1 'polypeptide(L)' 'MPQTRAAISSKQTATNQGLTGIVVAFVSKLLFDAGYGEIAVMAAPILMALLTFGGTIVRNIASEKGWAKWLP' A
#
# COMPACT_ATOMS: atom_id res chain seq x y z
N MET A 1 4.07 11.15 -26.28
CA MET A 1 5.07 10.55 -25.35
C MET A 1 4.36 9.56 -24.41
N PRO A 2 4.14 8.30 -24.80
CA PRO A 2 3.51 7.27 -23.95
C PRO A 2 4.48 6.68 -22.90
N GLN A 3 5.78 6.69 -23.24
CA GLN A 3 6.85 6.06 -22.46
C GLN A 3 7.11 6.77 -21.12
N THR A 4 6.92 8.09 -21.07
CA THR A 4 7.06 8.90 -19.85
C THR A 4 5.95 8.62 -18.83
N ARG A 5 4.72 8.34 -19.27
CA ARG A 5 3.58 8.03 -18.38
C ARG A 5 3.72 6.64 -17.74
N ALA A 6 4.26 5.67 -18.46
CA ALA A 6 4.56 4.33 -17.94
C ALA A 6 5.71 4.35 -16.91
N ALA A 7 6.75 5.16 -17.11
CA ALA A 7 7.88 5.28 -16.18
C ALA A 7 7.54 6.05 -14.90
N ILE A 8 6.61 7.03 -14.96
CA ILE A 8 6.07 7.70 -13.77
C ILE A 8 5.17 6.74 -12.98
N SER A 9 4.35 5.96 -13.70
CA SER A 9 3.48 4.93 -13.12
C SER A 9 4.29 3.81 -12.42
N SER A 10 5.43 3.40 -12.97
CA SER A 10 6.28 2.38 -12.34
C SER A 10 6.96 2.88 -11.07
N LYS A 11 7.41 4.15 -11.04
CA LYS A 11 7.98 4.77 -9.84
C LYS A 11 6.95 4.93 -8.72
N GLN A 12 5.74 5.40 -9.02
CA GLN A 12 4.66 5.50 -8.03
C GLN A 12 4.21 4.12 -7.53
N THR A 13 4.15 3.12 -8.41
CA THR A 13 3.84 1.73 -8.00
C THR A 13 4.91 1.17 -7.06
N ALA A 14 6.18 1.38 -7.36
CA ALA A 14 7.28 0.96 -6.50
C ALA A 14 7.27 1.69 -5.14
N THR A 15 6.99 3.00 -5.12
CA THR A 15 6.84 3.78 -3.88
C THR A 15 5.67 3.28 -3.03
N ASN A 16 4.53 2.97 -3.65
CA ASN A 16 3.34 2.49 -2.95
C ASN A 16 3.54 1.07 -2.40
N GLN A 17 4.27 0.21 -3.12
CA GLN A 17 4.69 -1.10 -2.61
C GLN A 17 5.68 -0.96 -1.44
N GLY A 18 6.61 -0.02 -1.53
CA GLY A 18 7.54 0.31 -0.44
C GLY A 18 6.84 0.79 0.83
N LEU A 19 5.91 1.75 0.70
CA LEU A 19 5.10 2.26 1.83
C LEU A 19 4.24 1.15 2.46
N THR A 20 3.59 0.34 1.63
CA THR A 20 2.78 -0.79 2.13
C THR A 20 3.66 -1.80 2.88
N GLY A 21 4.85 -2.12 2.36
CA GLY A 21 5.81 -2.98 3.03
C GLY A 21 6.26 -2.45 4.39
N ILE A 22 6.52 -1.15 4.50
CA ILE A 22 6.89 -0.50 5.77
C ILE A 22 5.76 -0.62 6.81
N VAL A 23 4.52 -0.35 6.41
CA VAL A 23 3.37 -0.44 7.32
C VAL A 23 3.17 -1.88 7.80
N VAL A 24 3.26 -2.86 6.90
CA VAL A 24 3.13 -4.27 7.27
C VAL A 24 4.24 -4.70 8.22
N ALA A 25 5.50 -4.36 7.93
CA ALA A 25 6.63 -4.68 8.79
C ALA A 25 6.47 -4.07 10.20
N PHE A 26 5.98 -2.82 10.29
CA PHE A 26 5.75 -2.14 11.56
C PHE A 26 4.65 -2.83 12.38
N VAL A 27 3.50 -3.14 11.76
CA VAL A 27 2.39 -3.83 12.44
C VAL A 27 2.79 -5.25 12.85
N SER A 28 3.50 -5.97 11.99
CA SER A 28 4.02 -7.31 12.32
C SER A 28 4.99 -7.25 13.51
N LYS A 29 5.86 -6.23 13.58
CA LYS A 29 6.75 -6.03 14.74
C LYS A 29 5.96 -5.75 16.02
N LEU A 30 4.97 -4.87 15.98
CA LEU A 30 4.12 -4.58 17.14
C LEU A 30 3.38 -5.83 17.66
N LEU A 31 2.85 -6.64 16.75
CA LEU A 31 2.19 -7.90 17.12
C LEU A 31 3.18 -8.90 17.72
N PHE A 32 4.41 -8.95 17.20
CA PHE A 32 5.47 -9.80 17.74
C PHE A 32 5.88 -9.37 19.15
N ASP A 33 6.10 -8.07 19.38
CA ASP A 33 6.44 -7.49 20.68
C ASP A 33 5.31 -7.65 21.70
N ALA A 34 4.05 -7.74 21.24
CA ALA A 34 2.87 -8.00 22.07
C ALA A 34 2.65 -9.51 22.38
N GLY A 35 3.54 -10.40 21.91
CA GLY A 35 3.44 -11.85 22.16
C GLY A 35 2.58 -12.63 21.15
N TYR A 36 2.14 -11.99 20.07
CA TYR A 36 1.32 -12.59 19.01
C TYR A 36 2.14 -12.96 17.77
N GLY A 37 3.37 -13.45 17.95
CA GLY A 37 4.32 -13.68 16.85
C GLY A 37 3.79 -14.56 15.70
N GLU A 38 3.06 -15.63 16.02
CA GLU A 38 2.45 -16.51 15.00
C GLU A 38 1.34 -15.80 14.21
N ILE A 39 0.52 -14.99 14.90
CA ILE A 39 -0.55 -14.20 14.28
C ILE A 39 0.06 -13.10 13.41
N ALA A 40 1.18 -12.51 13.81
CA ALA A 40 1.87 -11.46 13.05
C ALA A 40 2.31 -11.93 11.65
N VAL A 41 2.77 -13.18 11.54
CA VAL A 41 3.19 -13.79 10.27
C VAL A 41 1.99 -14.10 9.38
N MET A 42 0.90 -14.63 9.95
CA MET A 42 -0.32 -14.92 9.19
C MET A 42 -1.09 -13.66 8.78
N ALA A 43 -1.07 -12.62 9.62
CA ALA A 43 -1.77 -11.36 9.37
C ALA A 43 -1.05 -10.45 8.37
N ALA A 44 0.27 -10.58 8.21
CA ALA A 44 1.07 -9.77 7.29
C ALA A 44 0.56 -9.77 5.83
N PRO A 45 0.33 -10.91 5.17
CA PRO A 45 -0.21 -10.94 3.80
C PRO A 45 -1.65 -10.41 3.72
N ILE A 46 -2.47 -10.66 4.75
CA ILE A 46 -3.85 -10.14 4.82
C ILE A 46 -3.83 -8.62 4.90
N LEU A 47 -2.99 -8.06 5.77
CA LEU A 47 -2.81 -6.63 5.91
C LEU A 47 -2.30 -5.98 4.63
N MET A 48 -1.34 -6.62 3.95
CA MET A 48 -0.82 -6.16 2.66
C MET A 48 -1.91 -6.10 1.59
N ALA A 49 -2.76 -7.13 1.52
CA ALA A 49 -3.90 -7.17 0.59
C ALA A 49 -4.94 -6.07 0.90
N LEU A 50 -5.27 -5.88 2.19
CA LEU A 50 -6.22 -4.84 2.61
C LEU A 50 -5.72 -3.42 2.31
N LEU A 51 -4.44 -3.14 2.56
CA LEU A 51 -3.84 -1.83 2.25
C LEU A 51 -3.82 -1.57 0.74
N THR A 52 -3.50 -2.60 -0.05
CA THR A 52 -3.50 -2.50 -1.52
C THR A 52 -4.91 -2.25 -2.05
N PHE A 53 -5.90 -2.98 -1.53
CA PHE A 53 -7.30 -2.82 -1.91
C PHE A 53 -7.85 -1.45 -1.48
N GLY A 54 -7.61 -1.04 -0.24
CA GLY A 54 -7.98 0.28 0.28
C GLY A 54 -7.37 1.41 -0.54
N GLY A 55 -6.08 1.31 -0.87
CA GLY A 55 -5.40 2.27 -1.77
C GLY A 55 -6.05 2.32 -3.16
N THR A 56 -6.52 1.19 -3.67
CA THR A 56 -7.23 1.11 -4.95
C THR A 56 -8.60 1.79 -4.88
N ILE A 57 -9.38 1.57 -3.81
CA ILE A 57 -10.66 2.25 -3.59
C ILE A 57 -10.46 3.76 -3.49
N VAL A 58 -9.51 4.19 -2.66
CA VAL A 58 -9.20 5.62 -2.48
C VAL A 58 -8.81 6.25 -3.82
N ARG A 59 -8.00 5.55 -4.63
CA ARG A 59 -7.63 6.01 -5.97
C ARG A 59 -8.82 6.09 -6.91
N ASN A 60 -9.72 5.11 -6.90
CA ASN A 60 -10.93 5.12 -7.73
C ASN A 60 -11.83 6.30 -7.35
N ILE A 61 -12.15 6.46 -6.06
CA ILE A 61 -12.97 7.58 -5.56
C ILE A 61 -12.32 8.93 -5.88
N ALA A 62 -11.00 9.05 -5.67
CA ALA A 62 -10.30 10.29 -5.98
C ALA A 62 -10.27 10.58 -7.48
N SER A 63 -10.23 9.55 -8.34
CA SER A 63 -10.34 9.74 -9.78
C SER A 63 -11.73 10.22 -10.20
N GLU A 64 -12.79 9.64 -9.62
CA GLU A 64 -14.18 10.04 -9.86
C GLU A 64 -14.45 11.48 -9.41
N LYS A 65 -13.83 11.90 -8.30
CA LYS A 65 -13.98 13.27 -7.75
C LYS A 65 -12.96 14.28 -8.32
N GLY A 66 -12.09 13.88 -9.25
CA GLY A 66 -11.04 14.75 -9.80
C GLY A 66 -9.95 15.14 -8.79
N TRP A 67 -9.88 14.46 -7.65
CA TRP A 67 -8.88 14.66 -6.58
C TRP A 67 -7.61 13.83 -6.79
N ALA A 68 -7.58 12.98 -7.83
CA ALA A 68 -6.41 12.17 -8.18
C ALA A 68 -5.11 12.99 -8.33
N LYS A 69 -5.21 14.29 -8.67
CA LYS A 69 -4.06 15.21 -8.73
C LYS A 69 -3.37 15.47 -7.39
N TRP A 70 -4.02 15.15 -6.28
CA TRP A 70 -3.53 15.32 -4.91
C TRP A 70 -3.12 14.02 -4.24
N LEU A 71 -3.33 12.88 -4.91
CA LEU A 71 -2.87 11.59 -4.41
C LEU A 71 -1.44 11.32 -4.87
N PRO A 72 -0.55 10.88 -3.97
CA PRO A 72 0.82 10.51 -4.32
C PRO A 72 0.92 9.28 -5.24
#